data_AF-A0A317PLE0-F1
#
_entry.id   AF-A0A317PLE0-F1
#
_cell.length_a   1.000
_cell.length_b   1.000
_cell.length_c   1.000
_cell.angle_alpha   90.00
_cell.angle_beta   90.00
_cell.angle_gamma   90.00
#
_symmetry.space_group_name_H-M   'P 1'
#
loop_
_entity.id
_entity.type
_entity.pdbx_description
1 polymer ?
#
loop_
_entity_poly.entity_id
_entity_poly.type
_entity_poly.pdbx_seq_one_letter_code
_entity_poly.pdbx_strand_id
1 'polypeptide(L)'
;MPQKKIRKVYDALIEGAYSGLADRQLHDYVVETCPEATSRRIVRASLLALSDPHVQDRNVLNVIYALAIKHRLDGGPDSDEDN
;
A
#
# COMPACT_ATOMS: atom_id res chain seq x y z
N MET A 1 17.75 -5.82 -0.08
CA MET A 1 16.57 -6.66 -0.41
C MET A 1 15.19 -6.12 0.03
N PRO A 2 15.00 -5.23 1.03
CA PRO A 2 13.65 -4.79 1.45
C PRO A 2 12.88 -3.98 0.40
N GLN A 3 13.57 -3.32 -0.54
CA GLN A 3 12.94 -2.60 -1.65
C GLN A 3 12.12 -3.51 -2.58
N LYS A 4 12.51 -4.78 -2.78
CA LYS A 4 11.77 -5.71 -3.65
C LYS A 4 10.38 -6.05 -3.07
N LYS A 5 10.29 -6.24 -1.75
CA LYS A 5 9.02 -6.51 -1.05
C LYS A 5 8.10 -5.29 -1.10
N ILE A 6 8.64 -4.10 -0.83
CA ILE A 6 7.88 -2.84 -0.93
C ILE A 6 7.40 -2.62 -2.38
N ARG A 7 8.23 -2.95 -3.37
CA ARG A 7 7.85 -2.79 -4.78
C ARG A 7 6.68 -3.69 -5.17
N LYS A 8 6.65 -4.95 -4.71
CA LYS A 8 5.50 -5.84 -4.94
C LYS A 8 4.20 -5.29 -4.34
N VAL A 9 4.26 -4.82 -3.09
CA VAL A 9 3.11 -4.20 -2.42
C VAL A 9 2.67 -2.93 -3.17
N TYR A 10 3.63 -2.15 -3.68
CA TYR A 10 3.35 -0.99 -4.54
C TYR A 10 2.64 -1.40 -5.83
N ASP A 11 3.13 -2.42 -6.54
CA ASP A 11 2.54 -2.87 -7.80
C ASP A 11 1.10 -3.36 -7.56
N ALA A 12 0.86 -4.12 -6.49
CA ALA A 12 -0.48 -4.58 -6.09
C ALA A 12 -1.41 -3.42 -5.68
N LEU A 13 -0.92 -2.43 -4.94
CA LEU A 13 -1.71 -1.23 -4.58
C LEU A 13 -2.18 -0.48 -5.82
N ILE A 14 -1.28 -0.29 -6.78
CA ILE A 14 -1.56 0.41 -8.04
C ILE A 14 -2.59 -0.38 -8.85
N GLU A 15 -2.36 -1.67 -9.05
CA GLU A 15 -3.25 -2.53 -9.82
C GLU A 15 -4.66 -2.59 -9.22
N GLY A 16 -4.76 -2.81 -7.91
CA GLY A 16 -6.05 -2.87 -7.22
C GLY A 16 -6.81 -1.55 -7.30
N ALA A 17 -6.12 -0.43 -7.10
CA ALA A 17 -6.73 0.90 -7.19
C ALA A 17 -7.19 1.23 -8.62
N TYR A 18 -6.40 0.91 -9.65
CA TYR A 18 -6.83 1.06 -11.06
C TYR A 18 -7.98 0.12 -11.44
N SER A 19 -8.10 -1.02 -10.75
CA SER A 19 -9.23 -1.94 -10.90
C SER A 19 -10.49 -1.47 -10.16
N GLY A 20 -10.45 -0.30 -9.52
CA GLY A 20 -11.58 0.29 -8.81
C GLY A 20 -11.78 -0.23 -7.38
N LEU A 21 -10.81 -0.98 -6.84
CA LEU A 21 -10.86 -1.42 -5.44
C LEU A 21 -10.51 -0.27 -4.51
N ALA A 22 -11.18 -0.20 -3.36
CA ALA A 22 -10.91 0.79 -2.33
C ALA A 22 -11.04 0.19 -0.92
N ASP A 23 -10.51 0.91 0.06
CA ASP A 23 -10.63 0.59 1.48
C ASP A 23 -10.30 -0.88 1.78
N ARG A 24 -11.24 -1.61 2.39
CA ARG A 24 -11.06 -3.01 2.78
C ARG A 24 -10.84 -3.92 1.58
N GLN A 25 -11.51 -3.66 0.46
CA GLN A 25 -11.33 -4.49 -0.75
C GLN A 25 -9.92 -4.34 -1.31
N LEU A 26 -9.38 -3.13 -1.31
CA LEU A 26 -8.01 -2.89 -1.73
C LEU A 26 -7.01 -3.50 -0.76
N HIS A 27 -7.24 -3.37 0.55
CA HIS A 27 -6.43 -4.02 1.57
C HIS A 27 -6.38 -5.54 1.39
N ASP A 28 -7.55 -6.18 1.28
CA ASP A 28 -7.66 -7.64 1.18
C ASP A 28 -6.98 -8.13 -0.09
N TYR A 29 -7.19 -7.44 -1.23
CA TYR A 29 -6.47 -7.71 -2.48
C TYR A 29 -4.95 -7.65 -2.31
N VAL A 30 -4.44 -6.60 -1.65
CA VAL A 30 -3.00 -6.42 -1.43
C VAL A 30 -2.42 -7.52 -0.55
N VAL A 31 -3.11 -7.93 0.51
CA VAL A 31 -2.65 -9.00 1.42
C VAL A 31 -2.74 -10.37 0.77
N GLU A 32 -3.78 -10.63 -0.03
CA GLU A 32 -3.90 -11.86 -0.82
C GLU A 32 -2.78 -11.97 -1.88
N THR A 33 -2.48 -10.87 -2.55
CA THR A 33 -1.43 -10.81 -3.59
C THR A 33 -0.02 -10.82 -2.99
N CYS A 34 0.16 -10.16 -1.86
CA CYS A 34 1.42 -10.01 -1.14
C CYS A 34 1.24 -10.39 0.33
N PRO A 35 1.34 -11.68 0.70
CA PRO A 35 1.15 -12.14 2.08
C PRO A 35 2.10 -11.47 3.10
N GLU A 36 3.26 -10.98 2.66
CA GLU A 36 4.19 -10.20 3.46
C GLU A 36 3.79 -8.72 3.68
N ALA A 37 2.63 -8.28 3.21
CA ALA A 37 2.17 -6.89 3.31
C ALA A 37 1.76 -6.52 4.75
N THR A 38 2.74 -6.09 5.56
CA THR A 38 2.48 -5.49 6.87
C THR A 38 1.97 -4.05 6.72
N SER A 39 1.30 -3.50 7.75
CA SER A 39 0.88 -2.08 7.76
C SER A 39 2.03 -1.13 7.43
N ARG A 40 3.24 -1.37 7.99
CA ARG A 40 4.44 -0.59 7.68
C ARG A 40 4.81 -0.65 6.19
N ARG A 41 4.72 -1.84 5.56
CA ARG A 41 5.00 -2.01 4.12
C ARG A 41 3.93 -1.37 3.25
N ILE A 42 2.66 -1.47 3.62
CA ILE A 42 1.54 -0.81 2.93
C ILE A 42 1.72 0.70 2.95
N VAL A 43 2.05 1.29 4.11
CA VAL A 43 2.32 2.73 4.22
C VAL A 43 3.51 3.15 3.36
N ARG A 44 4.64 2.42 3.42
CA ARG A 44 5.82 2.73 2.60
C ARG A 44 5.56 2.61 1.10
N ALA A 45 4.82 1.58 0.68
CA ALA A 45 4.44 1.38 -0.71
C ALA A 45 3.46 2.47 -1.19
N SER A 46 2.54 2.89 -0.33
CA SER A 46 1.62 4.00 -0.61
C SER A 46 2.38 5.32 -0.80
N LEU A 47 3.36 5.63 0.06
CA LEU A 47 4.22 6.80 -0.09
C LEU A 47 5.03 6.77 -1.39
N LEU A 48 5.49 5.58 -1.80
CA LEU A 48 6.15 5.40 -3.08
C LEU A 48 5.21 5.73 -4.25
N ALA A 49 3.96 5.28 -4.20
CA ALA A 49 2.94 5.60 -5.21
C ALA A 49 2.61 7.09 -5.28
N LEU A 50 2.47 7.74 -4.12
CA LEU A 50 2.18 9.17 -4.06
C LEU A 50 3.35 10.04 -4.55
N SER A 51 4.57 9.50 -4.57
CA SER A 51 5.77 10.18 -5.04
C SER A 51 6.14 9.80 -6.48
N ASP A 52 5.45 8.84 -7.11
CA ASP A 52 5.73 8.40 -8.47
C ASP A 52 5.06 9.36 -9.49
N PRO A 53 5.84 10.10 -10.31
CA PRO A 53 5.29 11.06 -11.27
C PRO A 53 4.48 10.41 -12.41
N HIS A 54 4.54 9.09 -12.56
CA HIS A 54 3.78 8.34 -13.57
C HIS A 54 2.38 7.97 -13.09
N VAL A 55 2.09 8.07 -11.80
CA VAL A 55 0.75 7.83 -11.23
C VAL A 55 0.00 9.16 -11.23
N GLN A 56 -0.77 9.41 -12.29
CA GLN A 56 -1.43 10.71 -12.52
C GLN A 56 -2.94 10.69 -12.26
N ASP A 57 -3.53 9.51 -12.07
CA ASP A 57 -4.95 9.40 -11.78
C ASP A 57 -5.24 9.86 -10.34
N ARG A 58 -5.97 10.98 -10.22
CA ARG A 58 -6.35 11.57 -8.94
C ARG A 58 -7.16 10.62 -8.06
N ASN A 59 -8.04 9.82 -8.65
CA ASN A 59 -8.87 8.89 -7.88
C ASN A 59 -8.02 7.78 -7.29
N VAL A 60 -7.10 7.21 -8.09
CA VAL A 60 -6.12 6.22 -7.63
C VAL A 60 -5.28 6.78 -6.49
N LEU A 61 -4.73 7.98 -6.65
CA LEU A 61 -3.95 8.64 -5.61
C LEU A 61 -4.76 8.85 -4.32
N ASN A 62 -6.03 9.29 -4.42
CA ASN A 62 -6.91 9.48 -3.27
C ASN A 62 -7.17 8.16 -2.51
N VAL A 63 -7.46 7.08 -3.25
CA VAL A 63 -7.71 5.75 -2.67
C VAL A 63 -6.49 5.25 -1.92
N ILE A 64 -5.31 5.34 -2.53
CA ILE A 64 -4.04 4.94 -1.92
C ILE A 64 -3.74 5.80 -0.68
N TYR A 65 -3.98 7.11 -0.76
CA TYR A 65 -3.77 8.03 0.36
C TYR A 65 -4.67 7.70 1.55
N ALA A 66 -5.96 7.44 1.29
CA ALA A 66 -6.93 7.07 2.32
C ALA A 66 -6.53 5.76 3.02
N LEU A 67 -6.11 4.75 2.26
CA LEU A 67 -5.65 3.48 2.81
C LEU A 67 -4.39 3.67 3.67
N ALA A 68 -3.43 4.47 3.21
CA ALA A 68 -2.21 4.76 3.97
C ALA A 68 -2.50 5.42 5.33
N ILE A 69 -3.44 6.38 5.37
CA ILE A 69 -3.87 7.03 6.60
C ILE A 69 -4.47 6.00 7.56
N LYS A 70 -5.37 5.14 7.08
CA LYS A 70 -5.99 4.08 7.91
C LYS A 70 -4.94 3.20 8.55
N HIS A 71 -4.01 2.65 7.77
CA HIS A 71 -2.93 1.83 8.31
C HIS A 71 -1.99 2.58 9.27
N ARG A 72 -1.74 3.87 9.05
CA ARG A 72 -0.95 4.69 9.98
C ARG A 72 -1.67 4.89 11.32
N LEU A 73 -2.99 5.05 11.31
CA LEU A 73 -3.80 5.23 12.52
C LEU A 73 -4.02 3.91 13.26
N ASP A 74 -4.25 2.82 12.53
CA ASP A 74 -4.53 1.50 13.09
C ASP A 74 -3.27 0.75 13.54
N GLY A 75 -2.11 1.05 12.93
CA GLY A 75 -0.83 0.36 13.14
C GLY A 75 0.27 1.26 13.73
N GLY A 76 -0.03 2.03 14.78
CA GLY A 76 0.94 2.87 15.50
C GLY A 76 2.28 2.18 15.83
N PRO A 77 3.34 2.95 16.17
CA PRO A 77 4.74 2.63 15.92
C PRO A 77 5.17 1.26 16.45
N ASP A 78 5.29 0.33 15.51
CA ASP A 78 6.20 -0.81 15.41
C ASP A 78 6.44 -1.69 16.65
N SER A 79 6.04 -2.94 16.52
CA SER A 79 6.79 -4.08 17.08
C SER A 79 7.09 -5.04 15.94
N ASP A 80 7.99 -4.62 15.03
CA ASP A 80 8.58 -5.48 14.00
C ASP A 80 9.92 -6.01 14.54
N GLU A 81 9.97 -7.28 14.96
CA GLU A 81 11.21 -8.07 14.81
C GLU A 81 11.24 -8.59 13.37
N ASP A 82 11.87 -7.84 12.46
CA ASP A 82 12.29 -8.35 11.16
C ASP A 82 13.52 -9.27 11.41
N ASN A 83 13.30 -10.59 11.48
CA ASN A 83 14.37 -11.61 11.36
C ASN A 83 14.47 -12.08 9.90
#